data_AF-U3PVI2-F1
#
_entry.id   AF-U3PVI2-F1
#
_cell.length_a   1.000
_cell.length_b   1.000
_cell.length_c   1.000
_cell.angle_alpha   90.00
_cell.angle_beta   90.00
_cell.angle_gamma   90.00
#
_symmetry.space_group_name_H-M   'P 1'
#
loop_
_entity.id
_entity.type
_entity.pdbx_description
1 polymer ?
#
loop_
_entity_poly.entity_id
_entity_poly.type
_entity_poly.pdbx_seq_one_letter_code
_entity_poly.pdbx_strand_id
1 'polypeptide(L)'
;LSDVNGNTYTYLLNGAAPAGNWTGLFRPGEKVLLRFINGSAMTYFDVRIPGLKMTVVAADGQYIHPVTVDEFRIAVAETFDVLVEPAGQDAYTIFAQDNGRTGHARGTLAVREGLQAEVPPHDPRPLLTMDDMGHGGMSGMDHGAMGGGHDMSKMKGMEGGCGANMGMAGMDHGAMQHGAAAAPAKGDERLIDMRAMATSPKLDDPGIGLRNNGRKVLTYSDLRSVFDDPDGREP
;
A
#
# COMPACT_ATOMS: atom_id res chain seq x y z
N LEU A 1 -2.15 -3.12 11.44
CA LEU A 1 -2.58 -3.42 10.06
C LEU A 1 -3.72 -4.43 10.06
N SER A 2 -3.59 -5.58 10.73
CA SER A 2 -4.70 -6.52 10.94
C SER A 2 -4.86 -6.87 12.42
N ASP A 3 -6.09 -6.95 12.92
CA ASP A 3 -6.39 -7.39 14.29
C ASP A 3 -6.30 -8.92 14.42
N VAL A 4 -6.78 -9.66 13.41
CA VAL A 4 -6.60 -11.11 13.24
C VAL A 4 -5.55 -11.36 12.18
N ASN A 5 -4.56 -12.21 12.48
CA ASN A 5 -3.37 -12.33 11.65
C ASN A 5 -2.76 -13.75 11.72
N GLY A 6 -1.55 -13.94 11.18
CA GLY A 6 -0.89 -15.25 11.07
C GLY A 6 -0.61 -15.96 12.40
N ASN A 7 -0.76 -15.28 13.54
CA ASN A 7 -0.69 -15.93 14.86
C ASN A 7 -1.97 -16.72 15.21
N THR A 8 -3.10 -16.38 14.58
CA THR A 8 -4.41 -17.01 14.82
C THR A 8 -4.91 -17.77 13.59
N TYR A 9 -4.57 -17.29 12.39
CA TYR A 9 -4.98 -17.87 11.12
C TYR A 9 -3.87 -18.69 10.48
N THR A 10 -4.29 -19.81 9.89
CA THR A 10 -3.52 -20.52 8.88
C THR A 10 -4.07 -20.13 7.52
N TYR A 11 -3.29 -19.37 6.75
CA TYR A 11 -3.67 -18.99 5.39
C TYR A 11 -3.50 -20.17 4.43
N LEU A 12 -4.46 -20.35 3.53
CA LEU A 12 -4.51 -21.50 2.63
C LEU A 12 -4.35 -21.04 1.18
N LEU A 13 -3.66 -21.84 0.37
CA LEU A 13 -3.69 -21.73 -1.08
C LEU A 13 -4.34 -23.00 -1.63
N ASN A 14 -5.45 -22.85 -2.35
CA ASN A 14 -6.26 -23.96 -2.87
C ASN A 14 -6.60 -25.03 -1.80
N GLY A 15 -6.93 -24.58 -0.58
CA GLY A 15 -7.25 -25.45 0.55
C GLY A 15 -6.05 -26.08 1.26
N ALA A 16 -4.83 -25.89 0.76
CA ALA A 16 -3.60 -26.39 1.37
C ALA A 16 -2.96 -25.34 2.29
N ALA A 17 -2.59 -25.75 3.50
CA ALA A 17 -1.77 -24.94 4.40
C ALA A 17 -0.36 -24.71 3.82
N PRO A 18 0.43 -23.74 4.31
CA PRO A 18 1.75 -23.46 3.78
C PRO A 18 2.69 -24.67 3.83
N ALA A 19 2.59 -25.50 4.87
CA ALA A 19 3.34 -26.76 4.96
C ALA A 19 2.86 -27.83 3.95
N GLY A 20 1.58 -27.80 3.58
CA GLY A 20 0.99 -28.69 2.57
C GLY A 20 1.41 -28.35 1.13
N ASN A 21 1.77 -27.07 0.87
CA ASN A 21 2.36 -26.58 -0.38
C ASN A 21 1.70 -27.13 -1.65
N TRP A 22 0.56 -26.55 -2.03
CA TRP A 22 -0.10 -26.88 -3.29
C TRP A 22 0.85 -26.75 -4.48
N THR A 23 0.82 -27.71 -5.41
CA THR A 23 1.66 -27.72 -6.61
C THR A 23 0.80 -27.48 -7.87
N GLY A 24 1.24 -26.56 -8.72
CA GLY A 24 0.77 -26.41 -10.10
C GLY A 24 1.85 -26.89 -11.06
N LEU A 25 1.51 -27.77 -11.99
CA LEU A 25 2.49 -28.27 -12.96
C LEU A 25 2.63 -27.32 -14.15
N PHE A 26 3.86 -27.17 -14.66
CA PHE A 26 4.14 -26.47 -15.91
C PHE A 26 5.15 -27.19 -16.81
N ARG A 27 5.12 -26.89 -18.10
CA ARG A 27 6.16 -27.21 -19.08
C ARG A 27 7.06 -26.00 -19.30
N PRO A 28 8.39 -26.15 -19.26
CA PRO A 28 9.30 -25.02 -19.46
C PRO A 28 8.99 -24.24 -20.74
N GLY A 29 8.84 -22.92 -20.61
CA GLY A 29 8.54 -22.00 -21.71
C GLY A 29 7.07 -21.93 -22.13
N GLU A 30 6.16 -22.64 -21.47
CA GLU A 30 4.73 -22.48 -21.74
C GLU A 30 4.16 -21.23 -21.07
N LYS A 31 3.12 -20.64 -21.68
CA LYS A 31 2.38 -19.55 -21.05
C LYS A 31 1.28 -20.12 -20.17
N VAL A 32 1.35 -19.79 -18.88
CA VAL A 32 0.35 -20.19 -17.89
C VAL A 32 -0.44 -18.95 -17.47
N LEU A 33 -1.77 -19.04 -17.57
CA LEU A 33 -2.67 -18.04 -17.01
C LEU A 33 -3.05 -18.45 -15.58
N LEU A 34 -2.53 -17.72 -14.61
CA LEU A 34 -2.89 -17.87 -13.20
C LEU A 34 -4.06 -16.96 -12.88
N ARG A 35 -5.11 -17.52 -12.29
CA ARG A 35 -6.25 -16.74 -11.79
C ARG A 35 -6.17 -16.65 -10.27
N PHE A 36 -5.80 -15.48 -9.78
CA PHE A 36 -5.75 -15.20 -8.36
C PHE A 36 -7.13 -14.73 -7.89
N ILE A 37 -7.64 -15.35 -6.83
CA ILE A 37 -8.94 -15.04 -6.24
C ILE A 37 -8.72 -14.97 -4.73
N ASN A 38 -8.90 -13.78 -4.15
CA ASN A 38 -8.79 -13.65 -2.70
C ASN A 38 -10.15 -13.95 -2.04
N GLY A 39 -10.36 -15.23 -1.71
CA GLY A 39 -11.53 -15.70 -0.97
C GLY A 39 -11.41 -15.60 0.56
N SER A 40 -10.49 -14.78 1.09
CA SER A 40 -10.35 -14.63 2.54
C SER A 40 -11.46 -13.79 3.14
N ALA A 41 -11.64 -13.86 4.46
CA ALA A 41 -12.68 -13.08 5.14
C ALA A 41 -12.31 -11.60 5.33
N MET A 42 -11.02 -11.30 5.52
CA MET A 42 -10.56 -9.97 5.92
C MET A 42 -9.10 -9.65 5.55
N THR A 43 -8.39 -10.53 4.87
CA THR A 43 -6.93 -10.42 4.72
C THR A 43 -6.56 -9.94 3.32
N TYR A 44 -5.71 -8.92 3.25
CA TYR A 44 -5.08 -8.53 1.98
C TYR A 44 -3.77 -9.30 1.85
N PHE A 45 -3.51 -9.80 0.64
CA PHE A 45 -2.27 -10.50 0.34
C PHE A 45 -1.43 -9.73 -0.65
N ASP A 46 -0.12 -9.72 -0.41
CA ASP A 46 0.87 -9.25 -1.35
C ASP A 46 1.48 -10.47 -2.03
N VAL A 47 1.20 -10.60 -3.32
CA VAL A 47 1.53 -11.78 -4.13
C VAL A 47 2.77 -11.52 -4.95
N ARG A 48 3.73 -12.45 -4.88
CA ARG A 48 4.96 -12.45 -5.68
C ARG A 48 5.40 -13.86 -6.06
N ILE A 49 6.12 -13.97 -7.16
CA ILE A 49 6.75 -15.22 -7.62
C ILE A 49 8.23 -14.93 -7.94
N PRO A 50 9.15 -15.05 -6.96
CA PRO A 50 10.55 -14.68 -7.20
C PRO A 50 11.19 -15.47 -8.35
N GLY A 51 11.92 -14.75 -9.19
CA GLY A 51 12.52 -15.32 -10.40
C GLY A 51 11.56 -15.45 -11.59
N LEU A 52 10.28 -15.09 -11.46
CA LEU A 52 9.29 -15.18 -12.53
C LEU A 52 8.55 -13.84 -12.71
N LYS A 53 8.61 -13.28 -13.92
CA LYS A 53 7.86 -12.06 -14.26
C LYS A 53 6.37 -12.37 -14.33
N MET A 54 5.57 -11.51 -13.69
CA MET A 54 4.11 -11.57 -13.74
C MET A 54 3.57 -10.48 -14.66
N THR A 55 2.65 -10.83 -15.54
CA THR A 55 1.96 -9.85 -16.40
C THR A 55 0.46 -9.92 -16.14
N VAL A 56 -0.07 -8.88 -15.49
CA VAL A 56 -1.50 -8.76 -15.19
C VAL A 56 -2.25 -8.37 -16.45
N VAL A 57 -3.31 -9.11 -16.77
CA VAL A 57 -4.10 -8.92 -18.01
C VAL A 57 -5.60 -8.74 -17.75
N ALA A 58 -6.07 -9.08 -16.56
CA ALA A 58 -7.42 -8.71 -16.11
C ALA A 58 -7.43 -8.40 -14.62
N ALA A 59 -8.31 -7.50 -14.21
CA ALA A 59 -8.64 -7.18 -12.83
C ALA A 59 -10.16 -7.21 -12.68
N ASP A 60 -10.67 -7.93 -11.68
CA ASP A 60 -12.10 -8.06 -11.36
C ASP A 60 -12.98 -8.45 -12.56
N GLY A 61 -12.46 -9.39 -13.36
CA GLY A 61 -13.13 -9.90 -14.55
C GLY A 61 -13.09 -8.98 -15.77
N GLN A 62 -12.46 -7.80 -15.67
CA GLN A 62 -12.31 -6.86 -16.77
C GLN A 62 -10.91 -6.95 -17.37
N TYR A 63 -10.83 -7.09 -18.69
CA TYR A 63 -9.56 -7.08 -19.40
C TYR A 63 -8.93 -5.69 -19.35
N ILE A 64 -7.63 -5.67 -19.07
CA ILE A 64 -6.81 -4.47 -19.02
C ILE A 64 -5.68 -4.54 -20.03
N HIS A 65 -5.11 -3.38 -20.33
CA HIS A 65 -3.82 -3.35 -21.01
C HIS A 65 -2.78 -4.11 -20.16
N PRO A 66 -2.00 -5.04 -20.74
CA PRO A 66 -1.08 -5.87 -19.97
C PRO A 66 -0.06 -5.05 -19.18
N VAL A 67 0.06 -5.32 -17.87
CA VAL A 67 1.03 -4.65 -16.99
C VAL A 67 1.97 -5.68 -16.38
N THR A 68 3.25 -5.61 -16.71
CA THR A 68 4.28 -6.46 -16.11
C THR A 68 4.73 -5.89 -14.77
N VAL A 69 4.68 -6.70 -13.72
CA VAL A 69 5.01 -6.36 -12.32
C VAL A 69 5.75 -7.50 -11.63
N ASP A 70 6.39 -7.19 -10.50
CA ASP A 70 7.07 -8.17 -9.64
C ASP A 70 6.19 -8.56 -8.44
N GLU A 71 5.27 -7.69 -8.04
CA GLU A 71 4.37 -7.89 -6.91
C GLU A 71 3.05 -7.14 -7.13
N PHE A 72 1.96 -7.65 -6.58
CA PHE A 72 0.69 -6.93 -6.51
C PHE A 72 -0.03 -7.25 -5.21
N ARG A 73 -0.82 -6.30 -4.73
CA ARG A 73 -1.73 -6.49 -3.61
C ARG A 73 -3.08 -6.93 -4.13
N ILE A 74 -3.68 -7.92 -3.47
CA ILE A 74 -5.04 -8.38 -3.72
C ILE A 74 -5.88 -8.26 -2.44
N ALA A 75 -6.88 -7.40 -2.48
CA ALA A 75 -7.86 -7.20 -1.42
C ALA A 75 -8.89 -8.33 -1.40
N VAL A 76 -9.70 -8.38 -0.34
CA VAL A 76 -10.77 -9.38 -0.20
C VAL A 76 -11.74 -9.26 -1.38
N ALA A 77 -12.09 -10.41 -1.96
CA ALA A 77 -12.98 -10.56 -3.11
C ALA A 77 -12.46 -10.02 -4.45
N GLU A 78 -11.26 -9.43 -4.49
CA GLU A 78 -10.63 -9.06 -5.76
C GLU A 78 -10.15 -10.31 -6.51
N THR A 79 -10.07 -10.18 -7.83
CA THR A 79 -9.54 -11.20 -8.73
C THR A 79 -8.57 -10.61 -9.74
N PHE A 80 -7.48 -11.34 -10.03
CA PHE A 80 -6.51 -10.95 -11.05
C PHE A 80 -6.16 -12.13 -11.96
N ASP A 81 -6.20 -11.90 -13.27
CA ASP A 81 -5.67 -12.82 -14.25
C ASP A 81 -4.23 -12.40 -14.58
N VAL A 82 -3.28 -13.29 -14.32
CA VAL A 82 -1.84 -13.04 -14.43
C VAL A 82 -1.20 -14.08 -15.33
N LEU A 83 -0.60 -13.63 -16.43
CA LEU A 83 0.22 -14.46 -17.29
C LEU A 83 1.64 -14.58 -16.73
N VAL A 84 2.14 -15.81 -16.73
CA VAL A 84 3.53 -16.15 -16.44
C VAL A 84 4.08 -17.10 -17.49
N GLU A 85 5.39 -17.04 -17.72
CA GLU A 85 6.09 -17.91 -18.68
C GLU A 85 7.33 -18.51 -18.00
N PRO A 86 7.16 -19.58 -17.18
CA PRO A 86 8.25 -20.17 -16.40
C PRO A 86 9.28 -20.87 -17.29
N ALA A 87 10.52 -20.41 -17.25
CA ALA A 87 11.66 -20.98 -17.98
C ALA A 87 12.96 -20.86 -17.17
N GLY A 88 13.85 -21.85 -17.25
CA GLY A 88 15.18 -21.79 -16.63
C GLY A 88 15.29 -22.24 -15.17
N GLN A 89 14.17 -22.55 -14.50
CA GLN A 89 14.14 -23.19 -13.19
C GLN A 89 13.09 -24.30 -13.21
N ASP A 90 13.30 -25.34 -12.39
CA ASP A 90 12.38 -26.48 -12.30
C ASP A 90 11.19 -26.20 -11.38
N ALA A 91 11.29 -25.19 -10.51
CA ALA A 91 10.23 -24.80 -9.60
C ALA A 91 10.29 -23.30 -9.25
N TYR A 92 9.12 -22.73 -8.95
CA TYR A 92 8.90 -21.35 -8.53
C TYR A 92 7.89 -21.30 -7.38
N THR A 93 8.15 -20.52 -6.33
CA THR A 93 7.21 -20.35 -5.22
C THR A 93 6.23 -19.22 -5.51
N ILE A 94 4.94 -19.54 -5.56
CA ILE A 94 3.87 -18.55 -5.44
C ILE A 94 3.76 -18.19 -3.97
N PHE A 95 4.10 -16.95 -3.62
CA PHE A 95 4.11 -16.47 -2.25
C PHE A 95 3.07 -15.36 -2.08
N ALA A 96 2.12 -15.58 -1.17
CA ALA A 96 1.07 -14.63 -0.84
C ALA A 96 1.18 -14.23 0.64
N GLN A 97 1.86 -13.11 0.91
CA GLN A 97 2.13 -12.64 2.25
C GLN A 97 0.97 -11.79 2.78
N ASP A 98 0.58 -11.93 4.05
CA ASP A 98 -0.41 -11.01 4.62
C ASP A 98 0.14 -9.57 4.70
N ASN A 99 -0.73 -8.57 4.55
CA ASN A 99 -0.35 -7.16 4.68
C ASN A 99 0.31 -6.81 6.04
N GLY A 100 0.01 -7.59 7.08
CA GLY A 100 0.56 -7.47 8.42
C GLY A 100 1.98 -8.02 8.58
N ARG A 101 2.47 -8.79 7.61
CA ARG A 101 3.79 -9.45 7.60
C ARG A 101 3.98 -10.48 8.72
N THR A 102 2.91 -11.14 9.10
CA THR A 102 2.87 -12.13 10.20
C THR A 102 2.70 -13.56 9.72
N GLY A 103 2.33 -13.78 8.46
CA GLY A 103 2.14 -15.08 7.86
C GLY A 103 2.02 -15.02 6.33
N HIS A 104 1.82 -16.18 5.72
CA HIS A 104 1.67 -16.28 4.27
C HIS A 104 0.88 -17.52 3.89
N ALA A 105 0.29 -17.51 2.71
CA ALA A 105 -0.03 -18.71 1.96
C ALA A 105 1.05 -18.94 0.90
N ARG A 106 1.30 -20.20 0.53
CA ARG A 106 2.23 -20.52 -0.57
C ARG A 106 1.78 -21.72 -1.39
N GLY A 107 2.25 -21.74 -2.62
CA GLY A 107 2.21 -22.89 -3.52
C GLY A 107 3.48 -22.92 -4.36
N THR A 108 3.66 -23.97 -5.14
CA THR A 108 4.80 -24.13 -6.04
C THR A 108 4.32 -24.38 -7.46
N LEU A 109 4.82 -23.61 -8.43
CA LEU A 109 4.79 -24.00 -9.82
C LEU A 109 5.99 -24.89 -10.08
N ALA A 110 5.82 -26.10 -10.61
CA ALA A 110 6.92 -27.03 -10.84
C ALA A 110 6.78 -27.84 -12.12
N VAL A 111 7.90 -28.33 -12.66
CA VAL A 111 7.88 -29.23 -13.83
C VAL A 111 7.38 -30.64 -13.51
N ARG A 112 7.35 -31.01 -12.22
CA ARG A 112 6.84 -32.29 -11.70
C ARG A 112 6.49 -32.17 -10.22
N GLU A 113 5.68 -33.11 -9.75
CA GLU A 113 5.31 -33.20 -8.34
C GLU A 113 6.51 -33.42 -7.40
N GLY A 114 6.36 -32.93 -6.17
CA GLY A 114 7.35 -33.05 -5.09
C GLY A 114 8.55 -32.10 -5.18
N LEU A 115 8.65 -31.27 -6.23
CA LEU A 115 9.61 -30.18 -6.27
C LEU A 115 9.13 -28.99 -5.44
N GLN A 116 10.09 -28.28 -4.85
CA GLN A 116 9.86 -27.07 -4.08
C GLN A 116 10.97 -26.07 -4.37
N ALA A 117 10.60 -24.80 -4.52
CA ALA A 117 11.55 -23.70 -4.57
C ALA A 117 11.74 -23.07 -3.18
N GLU A 118 12.74 -22.21 -3.06
CA GLU A 118 13.02 -21.48 -1.82
C GLU A 118 11.82 -20.62 -1.42
N VAL A 119 11.45 -20.68 -0.13
CA VAL A 119 10.39 -19.82 0.41
C VAL A 119 10.97 -18.44 0.67
N PRO A 120 10.42 -17.38 0.07
CA PRO A 120 10.88 -16.03 0.32
C PRO A 120 10.72 -15.67 1.81
N PRO A 121 11.67 -14.93 2.40
CA PRO A 121 11.48 -14.39 3.74
C PRO A 121 10.31 -13.40 3.75
N HIS A 122 9.76 -13.20 4.94
CA HIS A 122 8.78 -12.17 5.19
C HIS A 122 9.42 -10.78 5.06
N ASP A 123 8.77 -9.86 4.35
CA ASP A 123 9.17 -8.45 4.38
C ASP A 123 9.01 -7.87 5.80
N PRO A 124 9.77 -6.82 6.17
CA PRO A 124 9.65 -6.16 7.45
C PRO A 124 8.24 -5.63 7.72
N ARG A 125 7.83 -5.66 8.99
CA ARG A 125 6.54 -5.12 9.41
C ARG A 125 6.43 -3.63 9.03
N PRO A 126 5.33 -3.20 8.37
CA PRO A 126 5.20 -1.80 8.00
C PRO A 126 4.92 -0.95 9.23
N LEU A 127 5.56 0.20 9.30
CA LEU A 127 5.23 1.25 10.27
C LEU A 127 4.31 2.26 9.60
N LEU A 128 3.21 2.58 10.26
CA LEU A 128 2.28 3.60 9.79
C LEU A 128 2.88 4.98 10.00
N THR A 129 2.70 5.84 9.01
CA THR A 129 3.11 7.24 9.06
C THR A 129 1.88 8.14 9.25
N MET A 130 2.10 9.41 9.59
CA MET A 130 1.00 10.40 9.65
C MET A 130 0.31 10.57 8.29
N ASP A 131 1.04 10.33 7.18
CA ASP A 131 0.49 10.35 5.83
C ASP A 131 -0.53 9.23 5.59
N ASP A 132 -0.31 8.04 6.18
CA ASP A 132 -1.26 6.93 6.12
C ASP A 132 -2.54 7.22 6.91
N MET A 133 -2.48 8.15 7.86
CA MET A 133 -3.62 8.59 8.67
C MET A 133 -4.32 9.83 8.09
N GLY A 134 -3.96 10.28 6.88
CA GLY A 134 -4.55 11.48 6.25
C GLY A 134 -4.08 12.81 6.86
N HIS A 135 -2.93 12.78 7.54
CA HIS A 135 -2.27 13.92 8.17
C HIS A 135 -0.88 14.18 7.57
N GLY A 136 -0.61 13.61 6.38
CA GLY A 136 0.59 13.88 5.60
C GLY A 136 0.56 15.28 5.01
N GLY A 137 1.68 15.99 5.08
CA GLY A 137 1.77 17.42 4.74
C GLY A 137 2.32 18.29 5.85
N MET A 138 2.43 17.78 7.09
CA MET A 138 3.12 18.47 8.18
C MET A 138 4.65 18.26 8.17
N SER A 139 5.20 17.48 7.25
CA SER A 139 6.65 17.20 7.16
C SER A 139 7.50 18.43 6.78
N GLY A 140 6.87 19.53 6.37
CA GLY A 140 7.51 20.83 6.13
C GLY A 140 7.65 21.71 7.38
N MET A 141 7.09 21.31 8.53
CA MET A 141 7.28 22.01 9.79
C MET A 141 8.51 21.42 10.48
N ASP A 142 9.67 21.90 10.06
CA ASP A 142 10.93 21.69 10.77
C ASP A 142 10.82 22.32 12.16
N HIS A 143 10.40 21.51 13.14
CA HIS A 143 10.38 21.91 14.55
C HIS A 143 11.81 22.19 15.09
N GLY A 144 12.87 21.87 14.32
CA GLY A 144 14.25 22.26 14.61
C GLY A 144 14.55 23.74 14.36
N ALA A 145 13.75 24.43 13.52
CA ALA A 145 13.91 25.86 13.23
C ALA A 145 13.24 26.79 14.28
N MET A 146 12.58 26.22 15.31
CA MET A 146 12.18 26.94 16.53
C MET A 146 13.28 26.94 17.61
N GLY A 147 14.53 26.63 17.23
CA GLY A 147 15.73 26.90 18.03
C GLY A 147 16.10 28.40 18.08
N GLY A 148 15.11 29.28 18.19
CA GLY A 148 15.34 30.67 18.54
C GLY A 148 15.64 30.75 20.02
N GLY A 149 16.92 30.66 20.39
CA GLY A 149 17.39 30.91 21.75
C GLY A 149 16.88 32.27 22.21
N HIS A 150 15.84 32.27 23.04
CA HIS A 150 15.43 33.46 23.76
C HIS A 150 16.49 33.73 24.82
N ASP A 151 17.39 34.64 24.51
CA ASP A 151 18.31 35.23 25.47
C ASP A 151 17.49 35.98 26.53
N MET A 152 17.21 35.29 27.64
CA MET A 152 16.48 35.83 28.80
C MET A 152 17.36 36.77 29.66
N SER A 153 18.55 37.16 29.20
CA SER A 153 19.48 38.03 29.96
C SER A 153 19.03 39.47 30.15
N LYS A 154 17.89 39.88 29.56
CA LYS A 154 17.43 41.29 29.59
C LYS A 154 16.04 41.53 30.19
N MET A 155 15.35 40.51 30.73
CA MET A 155 14.10 40.76 31.47
C MET A 155 14.39 41.13 32.92
N LYS A 156 14.79 42.39 33.11
CA LYS A 156 14.83 43.02 34.44
C LYS A 156 13.48 43.70 34.70
N GLY A 157 12.68 43.07 35.56
CA GLY A 157 11.63 43.71 36.36
C GLY A 157 10.36 44.14 35.63
N MET A 158 9.25 43.46 35.93
CA MET A 158 7.97 44.13 36.14
C MET A 158 7.04 43.19 36.91
N GLU A 159 6.95 43.46 38.21
CA GLU A 159 5.85 43.02 39.06
C GLU A 159 4.56 43.71 38.62
N GLY A 160 3.47 42.94 38.56
CA GLY A 160 2.11 43.47 38.67
C GLY A 160 1.48 44.04 37.39
N GLY A 161 0.22 43.69 37.17
CA GLY A 161 -0.67 44.48 36.33
C GLY A 161 -1.42 43.68 35.27
N CYS A 162 -2.69 43.47 35.54
CA CYS A 162 -3.72 43.12 34.58
C CYS A 162 -3.76 44.06 33.36
N GLY A 163 -4.02 43.50 32.18
CA GLY A 163 -4.63 44.17 31.03
C GLY A 163 -3.77 45.16 30.24
N ALA A 164 -3.13 44.70 29.18
CA ALA A 164 -2.89 45.53 27.99
C ALA A 164 -2.64 44.66 26.75
N ASN A 165 -3.57 44.79 25.81
CA ASN A 165 -3.51 44.33 24.43
C ASN A 165 -2.27 44.93 23.72
N MET A 166 -1.32 44.10 23.31
CA MET A 166 -0.22 44.51 22.41
C MET A 166 -0.37 43.76 21.08
N GLY A 167 -0.89 44.49 20.10
CA GLY A 167 -1.07 44.01 18.73
C GLY A 167 0.26 43.74 18.06
N MET A 168 0.47 42.50 17.62
CA MET A 168 1.54 42.13 16.69
C MET A 168 1.10 42.51 15.27
N ALA A 169 1.17 43.81 14.96
CA ALA A 169 1.04 44.31 13.60
C ALA A 169 2.39 44.17 12.90
N GLY A 170 2.53 43.20 11.99
CA GLY A 170 3.69 43.17 11.09
C GLY A 170 4.18 41.83 10.56
N MET A 171 3.55 40.70 10.90
CA MET A 171 3.85 39.43 10.23
C MET A 171 2.91 39.23 9.04
N ASP A 172 3.42 39.58 7.86
CA ASP A 172 2.81 39.27 6.57
C ASP A 172 2.95 37.75 6.31
N HIS A 173 1.89 37.01 6.61
CA HIS A 173 1.79 35.58 6.35
C HIS A 173 1.38 35.26 4.89
N GLY A 174 1.32 36.26 3.99
CA GLY A 174 0.77 36.12 2.64
C GLY A 174 1.67 35.44 1.60
N ALA A 175 2.98 35.30 1.88
CA ALA A 175 3.95 34.82 0.88
C ALA A 175 4.26 33.31 0.94
N MET A 176 3.66 32.56 1.87
CA MET A 176 3.75 31.10 1.88
C MET A 176 2.64 30.54 1.01
N GLN A 177 2.90 30.38 -0.28
CA GLN A 177 2.04 29.57 -1.16
C GLN A 177 2.19 28.11 -0.76
N HIS A 178 1.55 27.73 0.34
CA HIS A 178 1.29 26.34 0.66
C HIS A 178 0.48 25.78 -0.49
N GLY A 179 1.02 24.81 -1.23
CA GLY A 179 0.27 24.02 -2.19
C GLY A 179 -1.02 23.59 -1.49
N ALA A 180 -2.15 24.05 -2.02
CA ALA A 180 -3.43 23.93 -1.33
C ALA A 180 -3.76 22.45 -1.14
N ALA A 181 -3.52 21.93 0.07
CA ALA A 181 -4.21 20.74 0.53
C ALA A 181 -5.71 21.03 0.37
N ALA A 182 -6.43 20.12 -0.29
CA ALA A 182 -7.85 20.30 -0.55
C ALA A 182 -8.55 20.68 0.76
N ALA A 183 -9.11 21.90 0.81
CA ALA A 183 -9.78 22.36 2.00
C ALA A 183 -10.93 21.38 2.29
N PRO A 184 -11.00 20.83 3.52
CA PRO A 184 -12.04 19.89 3.85
C PRO A 184 -13.44 20.45 3.53
N ALA A 185 -14.30 19.70 2.83
CA ALA A 185 -15.66 20.10 2.49
C ALA A 185 -16.43 20.68 3.71
N LYS A 186 -17.13 21.81 3.57
CA LYS A 186 -17.93 22.36 4.67
C LYS A 186 -19.08 21.42 4.99
N GLY A 187 -19.06 20.77 6.17
CA GLY A 187 -20.07 19.81 6.63
C GLY A 187 -20.40 20.00 8.11
N ASP A 188 -21.45 19.36 8.61
CA ASP A 188 -21.82 19.41 10.03
C ASP A 188 -20.79 18.66 10.89
N GLU A 189 -20.11 19.38 11.79
CA GLU A 189 -18.96 18.91 12.56
C GLU A 189 -19.34 18.30 13.91
N ARG A 190 -20.64 18.28 14.26
CA ARG A 190 -21.12 17.93 15.60
C ARG A 190 -20.84 16.50 16.07
N LEU A 191 -20.41 15.61 15.17
CA LEU A 191 -20.12 14.19 15.44
C LEU A 191 -18.82 13.69 14.78
N ILE A 192 -17.91 14.60 14.42
CA ILE A 192 -16.64 14.25 13.78
C ILE A 192 -15.52 14.36 14.81
N ASP A 193 -15.03 13.21 15.30
CA ASP A 193 -13.92 13.17 16.27
C ASP A 193 -12.58 13.58 15.64
N MET A 194 -12.34 13.16 14.39
CA MET A 194 -11.13 13.46 13.63
C MET A 194 -11.43 13.57 12.14
N ARG A 195 -10.73 14.50 11.47
CA ARG A 195 -10.88 14.77 10.05
C ARG A 195 -9.54 14.72 9.34
N ALA A 196 -9.48 14.06 8.18
CA ALA A 196 -8.29 14.11 7.33
C ALA A 196 -8.03 15.54 6.88
N MET A 197 -6.81 16.01 7.09
CA MET A 197 -6.40 17.39 6.79
C MET A 197 -5.84 17.54 5.38
N ALA A 198 -5.41 16.42 4.79
CA ALA A 198 -4.95 16.34 3.41
C ALA A 198 -5.55 15.10 2.75
N THR A 199 -6.54 15.30 1.88
CA THR A 199 -7.05 14.24 1.00
C THR A 199 -6.44 14.41 -0.37
N SER A 200 -5.85 13.34 -0.89
CA SER A 200 -5.35 13.27 -2.26
C SER A 200 -5.75 11.93 -2.88
N PRO A 201 -5.97 11.88 -4.20
CA PRO A 201 -6.00 10.61 -4.92
C PRO A 201 -4.66 9.89 -4.70
N LYS A 202 -4.73 8.60 -4.34
CA LYS A 202 -3.57 7.73 -4.13
C LYS A 202 -3.59 6.53 -5.09
N LEU A 203 -3.99 6.77 -6.34
CA LEU A 203 -4.13 5.72 -7.34
C LEU A 203 -2.77 5.14 -7.76
N ASP A 204 -1.72 5.96 -7.68
CA ASP A 204 -0.32 5.63 -7.96
C ASP A 204 0.45 5.16 -6.70
N ASP A 205 -0.20 5.14 -5.53
CA ASP A 205 0.39 4.61 -4.31
C ASP A 205 0.25 3.08 -4.31
N PRO A 206 1.36 2.31 -4.27
CA PRO A 206 1.29 0.85 -4.13
C PRO A 206 0.74 0.41 -2.77
N GLY A 207 0.68 1.33 -1.80
CA GLY A 207 0.11 1.12 -0.49
C GLY A 207 1.12 0.75 0.60
N ILE A 208 0.60 0.64 1.81
CA ILE A 208 1.39 0.45 3.03
C ILE A 208 2.21 -0.84 2.95
N GLY A 209 3.51 -0.74 3.22
CA GLY A 209 4.45 -1.87 3.20
C GLY A 209 4.93 -2.28 1.80
N LEU A 210 4.53 -1.55 0.76
CA LEU A 210 4.93 -1.79 -0.64
C LEU A 210 5.73 -0.63 -1.24
N ARG A 211 5.70 0.56 -0.61
CA ARG A 211 6.51 1.71 -1.00
C ARG A 211 8.01 1.42 -0.83
N ASN A 212 8.81 1.76 -1.85
CA ASN A 212 10.27 1.68 -1.82
C ASN A 212 10.84 0.29 -1.45
N ASN A 213 10.12 -0.80 -1.77
CA ASN A 213 10.54 -2.17 -1.45
C ASN A 213 11.49 -2.79 -2.51
N GLY A 214 11.90 -2.01 -3.52
CA GLY A 214 12.80 -2.43 -4.60
C GLY A 214 12.13 -3.28 -5.69
N ARG A 215 10.81 -3.46 -5.64
CA ARG A 215 10.04 -4.25 -6.62
C ARG A 215 9.10 -3.34 -7.40
N LYS A 216 8.77 -3.73 -8.64
CA LYS A 216 7.69 -3.07 -9.38
C LYS A 216 6.36 -3.60 -8.88
N VAL A 217 5.62 -2.75 -8.17
CA VAL A 217 4.31 -3.09 -7.58
C VAL A 217 3.19 -2.57 -8.47
N LEU A 218 2.17 -3.38 -8.71
CA LEU A 218 0.95 -2.94 -9.40
C LEU A 218 0.22 -1.86 -8.60
N THR A 219 -0.16 -0.77 -9.27
CA THR A 219 -1.00 0.29 -8.70
C THR A 219 -2.31 0.43 -9.48
N TYR A 220 -3.32 1.06 -8.89
CA TYR A 220 -4.57 1.33 -9.61
C TYR A 220 -4.35 2.25 -10.83
N SER A 221 -3.36 3.14 -10.78
CA SER A 221 -3.00 4.01 -11.90
C SER A 221 -2.48 3.28 -13.14
N ASP A 222 -1.99 2.05 -12.96
CA ASP A 222 -1.54 1.19 -14.06
C ASP A 222 -2.70 0.51 -14.79
N LEU A 223 -3.87 0.38 -14.13
CA LEU A 223 -5.01 -0.35 -14.66
C LEU A 223 -5.77 0.51 -15.66
N ARG A 224 -5.78 0.06 -16.92
CA ARG A 224 -6.53 0.72 -17.99
C ARG A 224 -7.33 -0.33 -18.75
N SER A 225 -8.63 -0.10 -18.85
CA SER A 225 -9.52 -0.95 -19.65
C SER A 225 -9.06 -1.01 -21.10
N VAL A 226 -9.23 -2.16 -21.74
CA VAL A 226 -9.02 -2.33 -23.20
C VAL A 226 -10.21 -1.86 -24.04
N PHE A 227 -11.30 -1.49 -23.40
CA PHE A 227 -12.52 -0.99 -24.01
C PHE A 227 -12.89 0.38 -23.41
N ASP A 228 -13.58 1.20 -24.20
CA ASP A 228 -14.04 2.52 -23.78
C ASP A 228 -15.02 2.40 -22.61
N ASP A 229 -15.05 3.41 -21.73
CA ASP A 229 -15.96 3.41 -20.58
C ASP A 229 -17.43 3.31 -21.05
N PRO A 230 -18.15 2.22 -20.72
CA PRO A 230 -19.53 2.04 -21.14
C PRO A 230 -20.51 2.97 -20.41
N ASP A 231 -20.12 3.53 -19.27
CA ASP A 231 -20.93 4.46 -18.47
C ASP A 231 -20.95 5.87 -19.07
N GLY A 232 -19.88 6.26 -19.77
CA GLY A 232 -19.77 7.51 -20.52
C GLY A 232 -19.85 8.78 -19.65
N ARG A 233 -19.71 8.63 -18.33
CA ARG A 233 -19.66 9.75 -17.39
C ARG A 233 -18.21 10.19 -17.22
N GLU A 234 -18.00 11.50 -17.18
CA GLU A 234 -16.70 12.06 -16.79
C GLU A 234 -16.35 11.55 -15.37
N PRO A 235 -15.10 11.09 -15.14
CA PRO A 235 -14.65 10.55 -13.85
C PRO A 235 -14.65 11.57 -12.70
#